data_AF-A0A521Y859-F1
#
_entry.id   AF-A0A521Y859-F1
#
_cell.length_a   1.000
_cell.length_b   1.000
_cell.length_c   1.000
_cell.angle_alpha   90.00
_cell.angle_beta   90.00
_cell.angle_gamma   90.00
#
_symmetry.space_group_name_H-M   'P 1'
#
loop_
_entity.id
_entity.type
_entity.pdbx_description
1 polymer ?
#
loop_
_entity_poly.entity_id
_entity_poly.type
_entity_poly.pdbx_seq_one_letter_code
_entity_poly.pdbx_strand_id
1 'polypeptide(L)'
;PGAPPLENGVYDLNSTMLVGFGVSADRGRFVYNWLNDKVELKWPKKGDAAIAKAIRARIDKIVGSSGSVINTNEIANSTWHSLGGAVMDVVCDLEGRVKNQKGLYVLDGALIPGATCACNPSLTIAAIVERALDRIVANDIGTII
;
A
#
# COMPACT_ATOMS: atom_id res chain seq x y z
N PRO A 1 -9.47 -12.28 23.30
CA PRO A 1 -9.12 -11.00 23.94
C PRO A 1 -9.76 -9.84 23.16
N GLY A 2 -10.93 -9.37 23.64
CA GLY A 2 -11.69 -8.29 23.03
C GLY A 2 -11.02 -6.93 23.25
N ALA A 3 -11.22 -6.01 22.31
CA ALA A 3 -10.82 -4.62 22.47
C ALA A 3 -11.56 -3.98 23.66
N PRO A 4 -10.93 -3.04 24.39
CA PRO A 4 -11.60 -2.39 25.51
C PRO A 4 -12.76 -1.50 25.01
N PRO A 5 -13.83 -1.34 25.80
CA PRO A 5 -14.91 -0.43 25.45
C PRO A 5 -14.39 1.00 25.48
N LEU A 6 -14.80 1.79 24.49
CA LEU A 6 -14.55 3.24 24.46
C LEU A 6 -15.46 3.89 25.51
N GLU A 7 -15.02 3.91 26.75
CA GLU A 7 -15.62 4.74 27.80
C GLU A 7 -15.37 6.20 27.45
N ASN A 8 -16.36 6.84 26.83
CA ASN A 8 -16.66 8.28 26.92
C ASN A 8 -17.93 8.58 26.10
N GLY A 9 -19.11 8.19 26.60
CA GLY A 9 -20.40 8.78 26.21
C GLY A 9 -20.77 8.79 24.71
N VAL A 10 -20.20 7.90 23.89
CA VAL A 10 -20.56 7.78 22.47
C VAL A 10 -21.76 6.86 22.37
N TYR A 11 -22.89 7.40 21.89
CA TYR A 11 -24.03 6.61 21.44
C TYR A 11 -23.54 5.47 20.54
N ASP A 12 -23.90 4.22 20.82
CA ASP A 12 -23.69 3.13 19.86
C ASP A 12 -24.56 3.42 18.63
N LEU A 13 -23.92 3.96 17.58
CA LEU A 13 -24.58 4.30 16.33
C LEU A 13 -24.98 3.03 15.53
N ASN A 14 -24.80 1.83 16.08
CA ASN A 14 -24.92 0.56 15.37
C ASN A 14 -24.11 0.59 14.06
N SER A 15 -22.91 1.17 14.13
CA SER A 15 -22.07 1.47 12.98
C SER A 15 -20.83 0.57 12.93
N THR A 16 -20.37 0.24 11.73
CA THR A 16 -19.14 -0.52 11.51
C THR A 16 -18.33 0.10 10.37
N MET A 17 -17.03 -0.19 10.33
CA MET A 17 -16.12 0.27 9.29
C MET A 17 -16.01 -0.75 8.16
N LEU A 18 -16.19 -0.30 6.92
CA LEU A 18 -15.95 -1.09 5.72
C LEU A 18 -14.75 -0.51 4.97
N VAL A 19 -13.75 -1.36 4.69
CA VAL A 19 -12.58 -0.97 3.90
C VAL A 19 -12.69 -1.62 2.52
N GLY A 20 -12.94 -0.80 1.51
CA GLY A 20 -12.93 -1.23 0.12
C GLY A 20 -11.63 -0.80 -0.54
N PHE A 21 -10.94 -1.74 -1.17
CA PHE A 21 -9.75 -1.47 -1.95
C PHE A 21 -9.71 -2.36 -3.18
N GLY A 22 -8.96 -1.92 -4.18
CA GLY A 22 -8.94 -2.54 -5.49
C GLY A 22 -7.62 -2.25 -6.20
N VAL A 23 -7.45 -2.81 -7.39
CA VAL A 23 -6.22 -2.64 -8.18
C VAL A 23 -6.37 -1.40 -9.06
N SER A 24 -5.67 -0.32 -8.71
CA SER A 24 -5.59 0.88 -9.53
C SER A 24 -4.75 0.65 -10.78
N ALA A 25 -5.17 1.22 -11.91
CA ALA A 25 -4.38 1.23 -13.13
C ALA A 25 -3.30 2.32 -13.12
N ASP A 26 -3.51 3.37 -12.33
CA ASP A 26 -2.59 4.50 -12.23
C ASP A 26 -1.45 4.24 -11.23
N ARG A 27 -0.37 5.00 -11.38
CA ARG A 27 0.78 4.98 -10.47
C ARG A 27 1.22 6.41 -10.14
N GLY A 28 1.54 6.65 -8.88
CA GLY A 28 2.23 7.86 -8.45
C GLY A 28 3.74 7.74 -8.63
N ARG A 29 4.43 8.86 -8.43
CA ARG A 29 5.89 8.91 -8.37
C ARG A 29 6.36 9.84 -7.27
N PHE A 30 7.45 9.48 -6.62
CA PHE A 30 8.17 10.38 -5.71
C PHE A 30 9.08 11.30 -6.52
N VAL A 31 9.09 12.59 -6.17
CA VAL A 31 9.93 13.61 -6.81
C VAL A 31 10.68 14.35 -5.71
N TYR A 32 11.99 14.39 -5.79
CA TYR A 32 12.81 15.17 -4.87
C TYR A 32 12.82 16.64 -5.28
N ASN A 33 12.59 17.52 -4.30
CA ASN A 33 12.65 18.97 -4.40
C ASN A 33 13.86 19.47 -3.61
N TRP A 34 14.91 19.86 -4.32
CA TRP A 34 16.18 20.29 -3.74
C TRP A 34 16.11 21.67 -3.08
N LEU A 35 15.12 22.50 -3.42
CA LEU A 35 14.99 23.85 -2.85
C LEU A 35 14.60 23.83 -1.37
N ASN A 36 13.90 22.78 -0.95
CA ASN A 36 13.40 22.63 0.42
C ASN A 36 13.76 21.27 1.05
N ASP A 37 14.62 20.50 0.39
CA ASP A 37 15.10 19.18 0.81
C ASP A 37 13.96 18.20 1.15
N LYS A 38 12.98 18.08 0.27
CA LYS A 38 11.81 17.21 0.48
C LYS A 38 11.55 16.27 -0.69
N VAL A 39 11.08 15.08 -0.36
CA VAL A 39 10.48 14.16 -1.33
C VAL A 39 8.97 14.37 -1.34
N GLU A 40 8.42 14.66 -2.51
CA GLU A 40 6.99 14.88 -2.72
C GLU A 40 6.37 13.71 -3.49
N LEU A 41 5.26 13.16 -3.00
CA LEU A 41 4.45 12.23 -3.76
C LEU A 41 3.60 12.98 -4.79
N LYS A 42 3.81 12.69 -6.08
CA LYS A 42 2.93 13.13 -7.17
C LYS A 42 2.00 11.98 -7.53
N TRP A 43 0.76 12.06 -7.06
CA TRP A 43 -0.32 11.13 -7.42
C TRP A 43 -1.30 11.79 -8.41
N PRO A 44 -1.78 11.08 -9.46
CA PRO A 44 -2.78 11.62 -10.36
C PRO A 44 -4.08 11.97 -9.62
N LYS A 45 -4.56 13.22 -9.73
CA LYS A 45 -5.75 13.72 -8.99
C LYS A 45 -7.00 12.84 -9.11
N LYS A 46 -7.14 12.09 -10.21
CA LYS A 46 -8.28 11.21 -10.50
C LYS A 46 -7.85 9.76 -10.77
N GLY A 47 -6.63 9.38 -10.38
CA GLY A 47 -6.09 8.06 -10.75
C GLY A 47 -6.93 6.89 -10.24
N ASP A 48 -7.53 7.06 -9.06
CA ASP A 48 -8.37 6.01 -8.46
C ASP A 48 -9.86 6.20 -8.72
N ALA A 49 -10.27 7.16 -9.55
CA ALA A 49 -11.69 7.49 -9.73
C ALA A 49 -12.51 6.28 -10.24
N ALA A 50 -11.93 5.49 -11.15
CA ALA A 50 -12.59 4.29 -11.68
C ALA A 50 -12.77 3.22 -10.61
N ILE A 51 -11.72 2.92 -9.83
CA ILE A 51 -11.79 1.90 -8.79
C ILE A 51 -12.65 2.35 -7.60
N ALA A 52 -12.58 3.63 -7.22
CA ALA A 52 -13.44 4.22 -6.20
C ALA A 52 -14.92 4.12 -6.57
N LYS A 53 -15.28 4.39 -7.83
CA LYS A 53 -16.66 4.19 -8.32
C LYS A 53 -17.10 2.73 -8.23
N ALA A 54 -16.24 1.79 -8.58
CA ALA A 54 -16.55 0.36 -8.50
C ALA A 54 -16.72 -0.11 -7.04
N ILE A 55 -15.82 0.32 -6.14
CA ILE A 55 -15.91 0.06 -4.70
C ILE A 55 -17.21 0.64 -4.13
N ARG A 56 -17.53 1.89 -4.45
CA ARG A 56 -18.76 2.54 -4.00
C ARG A 56 -20.00 1.75 -4.39
N ALA A 57 -20.10 1.34 -5.65
CA ALA A 57 -21.22 0.54 -6.15
C ALA A 57 -21.34 -0.83 -5.46
N ARG A 58 -20.23 -1.43 -5.00
CA ARG A 58 -20.26 -2.67 -4.20
C ARG A 58 -20.71 -2.41 -2.77
N ILE A 59 -20.18 -1.36 -2.14
CA ILE A 59 -20.57 -0.97 -0.77
C ILE A 59 -22.07 -0.65 -0.71
N ASP A 60 -22.61 0.09 -1.69
CA ASP A 60 -24.04 0.41 -1.74
C ASP A 60 -24.93 -0.83 -1.79
N LYS A 61 -24.49 -1.90 -2.46
CA LYS A 61 -25.21 -3.17 -2.49
C LYS A 61 -25.14 -3.91 -1.15
N ILE A 62 -24.03 -3.81 -0.43
CA ILE A 62 -23.84 -4.44 0.89
C ILE A 62 -24.69 -3.74 1.94
N VAL A 63 -24.70 -2.40 1.92
CA VAL A 63 -25.44 -1.58 2.88
C VAL A 63 -26.94 -1.63 2.62
N GLY A 64 -27.36 -1.75 1.36
CA GLY A 64 -28.76 -1.82 0.98
C GLY A 64 -29.51 -0.50 1.25
N SER A 65 -30.84 -0.55 1.17
CA SER A 65 -31.69 0.65 1.27
C SER A 65 -31.92 1.15 2.71
N SER A 66 -31.59 0.35 3.71
CA SER A 66 -31.85 0.65 5.13
C SER A 66 -30.65 1.26 5.87
N GLY A 67 -29.48 1.36 5.23
CA GLY A 67 -28.26 1.88 5.83
C GLY A 67 -27.72 3.10 5.09
N SER A 68 -26.79 3.80 5.74
CA SER A 68 -26.11 4.98 5.21
C SER A 68 -24.59 4.76 5.22
N VAL A 69 -23.88 5.42 4.30
CA VAL A 69 -22.42 5.33 4.20
C VAL A 69 -21.81 6.71 4.28
N ILE A 70 -20.82 6.84 5.14
CA ILE A 70 -19.95 8.01 5.21
C ILE A 70 -18.64 7.65 4.53
N ASN A 71 -18.28 8.35 3.45
CA ASN A 71 -17.03 8.14 2.74
C ASN A 71 -15.92 9.01 3.35
N THR A 72 -15.08 8.41 4.20
CA THR A 72 -14.00 9.12 4.87
C THR A 72 -12.92 9.63 3.90
N ASN A 73 -12.76 9.02 2.72
CA ASN A 73 -11.78 9.46 1.72
C ASN A 73 -12.16 10.79 1.03
N GLU A 74 -13.42 11.22 1.12
CA GLU A 74 -13.83 12.57 0.68
C GLU A 74 -13.38 13.66 1.65
N ILE A 75 -13.14 13.30 2.92
CA ILE A 75 -12.67 14.21 3.96
C ILE A 75 -11.14 14.24 3.97
N ALA A 76 -10.51 13.06 4.01
CA ALA A 76 -9.06 12.91 4.02
C ALA A 76 -8.65 11.73 3.15
N ASN A 77 -8.27 12.02 1.91
CA ASN A 77 -7.80 10.99 0.99
C ASN A 77 -6.47 10.41 1.48
N SER A 78 -6.46 9.12 1.80
CA SER A 78 -5.30 8.43 2.36
C SER A 78 -5.29 6.96 1.93
N THR A 79 -4.14 6.31 2.12
CA THR A 79 -4.00 4.86 1.97
C THR A 79 -3.28 4.30 3.19
N TRP A 80 -3.65 3.09 3.59
CA TRP A 80 -2.95 2.33 4.63
C TRP A 80 -1.91 1.36 4.04
N HIS A 81 -1.93 1.18 2.72
CA HIS A 81 -1.15 0.18 2.00
C HIS A 81 -0.33 0.86 0.90
N SER A 82 0.60 1.74 1.29
CA SER A 82 1.56 2.34 0.35
C SER A 82 2.49 1.27 -0.21
N LEU A 83 2.50 1.11 -1.53
CA LEU A 83 3.28 0.08 -2.23
C LEU A 83 3.99 0.69 -3.45
N GLY A 84 5.26 0.34 -3.62
CA GLY A 84 6.09 0.81 -4.72
C GLY A 84 7.00 1.99 -4.39
N GLY A 85 7.76 2.42 -5.38
CA GLY A 85 8.81 3.45 -5.27
C GLY A 85 10.17 2.93 -5.70
N ALA A 86 10.53 1.72 -5.27
CA ALA A 86 11.77 1.02 -5.64
C ALA A 86 11.45 -0.39 -6.15
N VAL A 87 10.59 -0.43 -7.17
CA VAL A 87 9.90 -1.63 -7.64
C VAL A 87 10.86 -2.67 -8.22
N MET A 88 10.61 -3.95 -7.92
CA MET A 88 11.33 -5.09 -8.52
C MET A 88 11.24 -5.07 -10.04
N ASP A 89 12.29 -5.55 -10.70
CA ASP A 89 12.48 -5.53 -12.16
C ASP A 89 12.55 -4.12 -12.80
N VAL A 90 12.29 -3.05 -12.03
CA VAL A 90 12.41 -1.65 -12.48
C VAL A 90 13.64 -1.00 -11.85
N VAL A 91 13.61 -0.76 -10.53
CA VAL A 91 14.69 -0.14 -9.75
C VAL A 91 15.61 -1.21 -9.16
N CYS A 92 15.02 -2.32 -8.73
CA CYS A 92 15.72 -3.45 -8.14
C CYS A 92 15.68 -4.68 -9.07
N ASP A 93 16.51 -5.68 -8.83
CA ASP A 93 16.27 -7.03 -9.35
C ASP A 93 15.08 -7.71 -8.62
N LEU A 94 14.82 -8.98 -8.92
CA LEU A 94 13.72 -9.71 -8.28
C LEU A 94 13.94 -10.00 -6.80
N GLU A 95 15.18 -9.95 -6.30
CA GLU A 95 15.50 -10.18 -4.89
C GLU A 95 15.77 -8.87 -4.14
N GLY A 96 15.45 -7.72 -4.74
CA GLY A 96 15.58 -6.42 -4.10
C GLY A 96 16.98 -5.81 -4.19
N ARG A 97 17.93 -6.37 -4.95
CA ARG A 97 19.24 -5.72 -5.18
C ARG A 97 19.03 -4.46 -6.01
N VAL A 98 19.51 -3.32 -5.53
CA VAL A 98 19.38 -2.06 -6.26
C VAL A 98 20.30 -2.11 -7.48
N LYS A 99 19.73 -1.88 -8.67
CA LYS A 99 20.49 -1.94 -9.92
C LYS A 99 21.65 -0.95 -9.89
N ASN A 100 22.82 -1.42 -10.31
CA ASN A 100 24.09 -0.67 -10.33
C ASN A 100 24.60 -0.19 -8.96
N GLN A 101 24.09 -0.73 -7.85
CA GLN A 101 24.54 -0.40 -6.49
C GLN A 101 24.88 -1.68 -5.74
N LYS A 102 26.17 -2.01 -5.69
CA LYS A 102 26.66 -3.24 -5.06
C LYS A 102 26.41 -3.19 -3.54
N GLY A 103 25.77 -4.23 -3.00
CA GLY A 103 25.51 -4.36 -1.57
C GLY A 103 24.37 -3.49 -1.01
N LEU A 104 23.57 -2.87 -1.89
CA LEU A 104 22.38 -2.12 -1.51
C LEU A 104 21.10 -2.90 -1.87
N TYR A 105 20.19 -3.04 -0.91
CA TYR A 105 18.98 -3.84 -1.05
C TYR A 105 17.74 -3.07 -0.60
N VAL A 106 16.60 -3.34 -1.23
CA VAL A 106 15.26 -2.90 -0.82
C VAL A 106 14.41 -4.12 -0.53
N LEU A 107 13.99 -4.26 0.73
CA LEU A 107 13.31 -5.45 1.25
C LEU A 107 12.04 -5.07 2.04
N ASP A 108 11.20 -4.22 1.45
CA ASP A 108 9.95 -3.75 2.05
C ASP A 108 8.84 -3.52 0.98
N GLY A 109 7.77 -2.82 1.36
CA GLY A 109 6.65 -2.50 0.47
C GLY A 109 7.04 -1.67 -0.77
N ALA A 110 8.18 -0.97 -0.78
CA ALA A 110 8.63 -0.21 -1.94
C ALA A 110 9.02 -1.10 -3.14
N LEU A 111 9.34 -2.37 -2.87
CA LEU A 111 9.67 -3.38 -3.89
C LEU A 111 8.44 -3.84 -4.69
N ILE A 112 7.22 -3.67 -4.14
CA ILE A 112 5.97 -4.16 -4.72
C ILE A 112 5.48 -3.23 -5.85
N PRO A 113 5.00 -3.75 -7.00
CA PRO A 113 4.53 -2.94 -8.13
C PRO A 113 3.13 -2.31 -7.93
N GLY A 114 2.91 -1.68 -6.77
CA GLY A 114 1.74 -0.85 -6.46
C GLY A 114 0.51 -1.58 -5.91
N ALA A 115 0.40 -2.90 -6.05
CA ALA A 115 -0.72 -3.67 -5.48
C ALA A 115 -0.37 -5.14 -5.21
N THR A 116 -1.01 -5.71 -4.20
CA THR A 116 -0.98 -7.15 -3.86
C THR A 116 -2.35 -7.78 -4.11
N CYS A 117 -2.83 -7.69 -5.36
CA CYS A 117 -4.12 -8.24 -5.82
C CYS A 117 -5.36 -7.81 -5.01
N ALA A 118 -5.38 -6.58 -4.51
CA ALA A 118 -6.45 -6.09 -3.64
C ALA A 118 -6.67 -6.97 -2.38
N CYS A 119 -5.57 -7.50 -1.84
CA CYS A 119 -5.49 -8.10 -0.51
C CYS A 119 -4.54 -7.30 0.39
N ASN A 120 -4.64 -7.48 1.72
CA ASN A 120 -3.72 -6.84 2.66
C ASN A 120 -2.27 -7.25 2.36
N PRO A 121 -1.33 -6.29 2.24
CA PRO A 121 -0.04 -6.57 1.59
C PRO A 121 0.99 -7.25 2.49
N SER A 122 0.84 -7.21 3.81
CA SER A 122 1.89 -7.59 4.77
C SER A 122 2.44 -9.00 4.51
N LEU A 123 1.57 -10.00 4.32
CA LEU A 123 2.00 -11.38 4.06
C LEU A 123 2.65 -11.56 2.69
N THR A 124 2.22 -10.79 1.68
CA THR A 124 2.87 -10.83 0.36
C THR A 124 4.26 -10.22 0.40
N ILE A 125 4.41 -9.08 1.10
CA ILE A 125 5.72 -8.44 1.32
C ILE A 125 6.64 -9.41 2.06
N ALA A 126 6.18 -9.99 3.17
CA ALA A 126 6.96 -10.95 3.95
C ALA A 126 7.41 -12.14 3.09
N ALA A 127 6.51 -12.79 2.35
CA ALA A 127 6.85 -13.94 1.51
C ALA A 127 7.87 -13.60 0.41
N ILE A 128 7.78 -12.40 -0.19
CA ILE A 128 8.75 -11.94 -1.20
C ILE A 128 10.12 -11.69 -0.55
N VAL A 129 10.14 -11.03 0.61
CA VAL A 129 11.37 -10.71 1.33
C VAL A 129 12.06 -11.97 1.84
N GLU A 130 11.33 -12.94 2.39
CA GLU A 130 11.87 -14.24 2.82
C GLU A 130 12.56 -14.95 1.65
N ARG A 131 11.88 -15.06 0.49
CA ARG A 131 12.47 -15.65 -0.71
C ARG A 131 13.73 -14.90 -1.18
N ALA A 132 13.72 -13.57 -1.11
CA ALA A 132 14.86 -12.75 -1.49
C ALA A 132 16.05 -12.98 -0.55
N LEU A 133 15.81 -13.01 0.76
CA LEU A 133 16.82 -13.23 1.79
C LEU A 133 17.47 -14.61 1.65
N ASP A 134 16.72 -15.68 1.37
CA ASP A 134 17.29 -17.00 1.08
C ASP A 134 18.38 -16.94 -0.01
N ARG A 135 18.13 -16.16 -1.06
CA ARG A 135 19.05 -16.00 -2.20
C ARG A 135 20.19 -15.04 -1.90
N ILE A 136 19.95 -13.96 -1.17
CA ILE A 136 20.98 -13.00 -0.77
C ILE A 136 21.97 -13.68 0.17
N VAL A 137 21.48 -14.37 1.20
CA VAL A 137 22.34 -15.07 2.17
C VAL A 137 23.20 -16.12 1.47
N ALA A 138 22.63 -16.89 0.55
CA ALA A 138 23.35 -17.94 -0.15
C ALA A 138 24.43 -17.44 -1.13
N ASN A 139 24.23 -16.28 -1.76
CA ASN A 139 25.05 -15.88 -2.92
C ASN A 139 25.86 -14.59 -2.70
N ASP A 140 25.45 -13.73 -1.77
CA ASP A 140 25.97 -12.37 -1.66
C ASP A 140 26.85 -12.17 -0.43
N ILE A 141 26.63 -12.94 0.64
CA ILE A 141 27.43 -12.88 1.87
C ILE A 141 28.83 -13.43 1.59
N GLY A 142 29.87 -12.64 1.88
CA GLY A 142 31.27 -12.98 1.64
C GLY A 142 31.74 -12.77 0.20
N THR A 143 30.86 -12.34 -0.71
CA THR A 143 31.18 -12.08 -2.13
C THR A 143 30.86 -10.63 -2.53
N ILE A 144 29.69 -10.15 -2.10
CA ILE A 144 29.18 -8.82 -2.36
C ILE A 144 29.23 -7.94 -1.12
N ILE A 145 28.74 -8.49 0.01
CA ILE A 145 28.68 -7.85 1.32
C ILE A 145 29.39 -8.68 2.38
#